data_AF-A0A0C3ANU5-F1
#
_entry.id   AF-A0A0C3ANU5-F1
#
_cell.length_a   1.000
_cell.length_b   1.000
_cell.length_c   1.000
_cell.angle_alpha   90.00
_cell.angle_beta   90.00
_cell.angle_gamma   90.00
#
_symmetry.space_group_name_H-M   'P 1'
#
loop_
_entity.id
_entity.type
_entity.pdbx_description
1 polymer ?
#
loop_
_entity_poly.entity_id
_entity_poly.type
_entity_poly.pdbx_seq_one_letter_code
_entity_poly.pdbx_strand_id
1 'polypeptide(L)'
;MSSILCPKCGYDDIKLDIPISPVPNLLRGHCVALPSEAQMIHDSMSSVRLHITQLVDEMIRLKDIFDKLVRKRGALESYIKIHLSLFAPIRSLPAEILSEIFLHLEEMTTPSTTPSETIEWTCGSPRLNKTPLLLGNVCSRWRTVALSTPSLWASFALTIESDHLERSTALAEMWLARAGVCPLSISLGTVSNYNSSMRPFIRLVPC
;
A
#
# COMPACT_ATOMS: atom_id res chain seq x y z
N MET A 1 8.05 -54.78 -1.24
CA MET A 1 8.68 -54.21 -0.03
C MET A 1 9.62 -53.09 -0.47
N SER A 2 9.10 -51.87 -0.63
CA SER A 2 9.91 -50.67 -0.87
C SER A 2 9.12 -49.47 -0.36
N SER A 3 9.18 -49.20 0.94
CA SER A 3 8.68 -47.93 1.48
C SER A 3 9.68 -46.85 1.11
N ILE A 4 9.28 -45.94 0.22
CA ILE A 4 10.12 -44.84 -0.25
C ILE A 4 10.12 -43.77 0.85
N LEU A 5 11.09 -43.85 1.76
CA LEU A 5 11.39 -42.81 2.73
C LEU A 5 11.75 -41.50 2.02
N CYS A 6 11.22 -40.37 2.49
CA CYS A 6 11.70 -39.06 2.04
C CYS A 6 13.12 -38.81 2.59
N PRO A 7 14.15 -38.65 1.74
CA PRO A 7 15.56 -38.69 2.13
C PRO A 7 16.05 -37.46 2.94
N LYS A 8 15.17 -36.49 3.23
CA LYS A 8 15.53 -35.27 3.97
C LYS A 8 14.78 -35.05 5.27
N CYS A 9 13.63 -35.69 5.48
CA CYS A 9 12.85 -35.51 6.72
C CYS A 9 12.72 -36.79 7.55
N GLY A 10 13.09 -37.97 7.02
CA GLY A 10 12.96 -39.24 7.75
C GLY A 10 11.52 -39.58 8.14
N TYR A 11 10.54 -38.93 7.52
CA TYR A 11 9.13 -39.10 7.82
C TYR A 11 8.65 -40.39 7.15
N ASP A 12 8.58 -41.46 7.92
CA ASP A 12 7.81 -42.65 7.55
C ASP A 12 6.34 -42.25 7.43
N ASP A 13 5.67 -42.81 6.40
CA ASP A 13 4.24 -42.73 6.21
C ASP A 13 3.56 -43.00 7.56
N ILE A 14 2.74 -42.06 8.07
CA ILE A 14 2.09 -42.21 9.38
C ILE A 14 1.27 -43.50 9.27
N LYS A 15 1.76 -44.60 9.86
CA LYS A 15 0.93 -45.80 9.98
C LYS A 15 -0.28 -45.40 10.81
N LEU A 16 -1.44 -45.25 10.16
CA LEU A 16 -2.74 -45.08 10.79
C LEU A 16 -3.20 -46.39 11.45
N ASP A 17 -2.35 -47.00 12.27
CA ASP A 17 -2.71 -48.19 13.03
C ASP A 17 -3.52 -47.73 14.25
N ILE A 18 -4.84 -47.62 14.05
CA ILE A 18 -5.79 -47.35 15.14
C ILE A 18 -5.83 -48.61 16.03
N PRO A 19 -5.53 -48.51 17.33
CA PRO A 19 -5.54 -49.67 18.21
C PRO A 19 -6.94 -50.26 18.28
N ILE A 20 -7.02 -51.59 18.13
CA ILE A 20 -8.27 -52.35 18.26
C ILE A 20 -8.67 -52.37 19.74
N SER A 21 -9.97 -52.20 20.02
CA SER A 21 -10.49 -52.21 21.39
C SER A 21 -10.06 -53.49 22.13
N PRO A 22 -9.58 -53.39 23.39
CA PRO A 22 -9.24 -54.56 24.20
C PRO A 22 -10.46 -55.42 24.55
N VAL A 23 -11.68 -54.89 24.38
CA VAL A 23 -12.96 -55.55 24.68
C VAL A 23 -13.94 -55.47 23.50
N PRO A 24 -13.61 -56.05 22.33
CA PRO A 24 -14.42 -55.89 21.12
C PRO A 24 -15.84 -56.48 21.26
N ASN A 25 -16.01 -57.47 22.13
CA ASN A 25 -17.29 -58.11 22.40
C ASN A 25 -18.26 -57.22 23.19
N LEU A 26 -17.74 -56.37 24.09
CA LEU A 26 -18.54 -55.40 24.86
C LEU A 26 -19.05 -54.25 23.98
N LEU A 27 -18.36 -53.95 22.87
CA LEU A 27 -18.80 -52.95 21.91
C LEU A 27 -19.99 -53.42 21.05
N ARG A 28 -20.29 -54.73 21.03
CA ARG A 28 -21.33 -55.33 20.17
C ARG A 28 -22.52 -55.92 20.95
N GLY A 29 -22.44 -56.09 22.28
CA GLY A 29 -23.47 -56.72 23.12
C GLY A 29 -24.07 -55.80 24.19
N HIS A 30 -25.09 -56.29 24.92
CA HIS A 30 -25.74 -55.59 26.05
C HIS A 30 -25.12 -55.95 27.42
N CYS A 31 -23.83 -56.29 27.47
CA CYS A 31 -23.17 -56.76 28.70
C CYS A 31 -22.57 -55.59 29.50
N VAL A 32 -22.60 -55.70 30.84
CA VAL A 32 -21.92 -54.76 31.76
C VAL A 32 -20.46 -55.21 31.92
N ALA A 33 -19.51 -54.27 31.78
CA ALA A 33 -18.08 -54.56 31.88
C ALA A 33 -17.70 -55.05 33.29
N LEU A 34 -16.90 -56.13 33.36
CA LEU A 34 -16.30 -56.58 34.60
C LEU A 34 -15.21 -55.59 35.07
N PRO A 35 -14.85 -55.58 36.38
CA PRO A 35 -13.82 -54.68 36.90
C PRO A 35 -12.45 -54.81 36.20
N SER A 36 -12.08 -56.01 35.77
CA SER A 36 -10.85 -56.26 34.99
C SER A 36 -10.93 -55.69 33.57
N GLU A 37 -12.09 -55.80 32.93
CA GLU A 37 -12.36 -55.25 31.60
C GLU A 37 -12.39 -53.72 31.65
N ALA A 38 -12.99 -53.14 32.69
CA ALA A 38 -12.97 -51.71 32.94
C ALA A 38 -11.54 -51.16 33.10
N GLN A 39 -10.66 -51.89 33.80
CA GLN A 39 -9.25 -51.50 33.93
C GLN A 39 -8.51 -51.53 32.59
N MET A 40 -8.70 -52.59 31.79
CA MET A 40 -8.08 -52.67 30.45
C MET A 40 -8.56 -51.54 29.52
N ILE A 41 -9.83 -51.15 29.59
CA ILE A 41 -10.36 -49.99 28.87
C ILE A 41 -9.67 -48.71 29.35
N HIS A 42 -9.54 -48.51 30.66
CA HIS A 42 -8.89 -47.32 31.22
C HIS A 42 -7.42 -47.19 30.81
N ASP A 43 -6.67 -48.29 30.84
CA ASP A 43 -5.25 -48.30 30.44
C ASP A 43 -5.10 -48.01 28.95
N SER A 44 -5.94 -48.64 28.12
CA SER A 44 -5.99 -48.38 26.67
C SER A 44 -6.36 -46.93 26.36
N MET A 45 -7.36 -46.37 27.05
CA MET A 45 -7.78 -44.98 26.88
C MET A 45 -6.67 -44.01 27.31
N SER A 46 -5.95 -44.33 28.38
CA SER A 46 -4.83 -43.51 28.87
C SER A 46 -3.67 -43.49 27.86
N SER A 47 -3.34 -44.65 27.29
CA SER A 47 -2.34 -44.77 26.22
C SER A 47 -2.75 -44.00 24.95
N VAL A 48 -4.01 -44.12 24.51
CA VAL A 48 -4.51 -43.40 23.32
C VAL A 48 -4.53 -41.89 23.56
N ARG A 49 -4.95 -41.44 24.74
CA ARG A 49 -4.92 -40.02 25.11
C ARG A 49 -3.50 -39.46 25.09
N LEU A 50 -2.51 -40.22 25.56
CA LEU A 50 -1.10 -39.83 25.48
C LEU A 50 -0.62 -39.68 24.03
N HIS A 51 -0.98 -40.62 23.15
CA HIS A 51 -0.63 -40.52 21.73
C HIS A 51 -1.29 -39.31 21.05
N ILE A 52 -2.55 -39.01 21.39
CA ILE A 52 -3.23 -37.81 20.87
C ILE A 52 -2.47 -36.55 21.29
N THR A 53 -2.05 -36.44 22.56
CA THR A 53 -1.28 -35.28 23.03
C THR A 53 0.05 -35.14 22.28
N GLN A 54 0.76 -36.24 22.04
CA GLN A 54 2.02 -36.24 21.28
C GLN A 54 1.82 -35.77 19.84
N LEU A 55 0.75 -36.24 19.18
CA LEU A 55 0.42 -35.80 17.81
C LEU A 55 0.07 -34.31 17.77
N VAL A 56 -0.69 -33.82 18.74
CA VAL A 56 -1.02 -32.39 18.84
C VAL A 56 0.25 -31.56 19.04
N ASP A 57 1.18 -31.99 19.88
CA ASP A 57 2.45 -31.30 20.10
C ASP A 57 3.31 -31.23 18.83
N GLU A 58 3.39 -32.33 18.07
CA GLU A 58 4.09 -32.34 16.78
C GLU A 58 3.38 -31.50 15.71
N MET A 59 2.04 -31.48 15.69
CA MET A 59 1.28 -30.56 14.83
C MET A 59 1.60 -29.11 15.14
N ILE A 60 1.67 -28.74 16.43
CA ILE A 60 2.04 -27.38 16.87
C ILE A 60 3.47 -27.06 16.43
N ARG A 61 4.42 -27.97 16.64
CA ARG A 61 5.82 -27.80 16.24
C ARG A 61 5.97 -27.59 14.74
N LEU A 62 5.33 -28.43 13.93
CA LEU A 62 5.39 -28.33 12.48
C LEU A 62 4.73 -27.05 11.97
N LYS A 63 3.62 -26.64 12.59
CA LYS A 63 2.97 -25.36 12.29
C LYS A 63 3.89 -24.17 12.59
N ASP A 64 4.59 -24.17 13.73
CA ASP A 64 5.56 -23.12 14.05
C ASP A 64 6.71 -23.06 13.03
N ILE A 65 7.24 -24.21 12.60
CA ILE A 65 8.26 -24.27 11.55
C ILE A 65 7.72 -23.70 10.23
N PHE A 66 6.50 -24.07 9.84
CA PHE A 66 5.85 -23.55 8.65
C PHE A 66 5.69 -22.03 8.73
N ASP A 67 5.20 -21.51 9.85
CA ASP A 67 5.03 -20.07 10.07
C ASP A 67 6.37 -19.31 10.02
N LYS A 68 7.44 -19.89 10.58
CA LYS A 68 8.81 -19.34 10.45
C LYS A 68 9.26 -19.26 8.99
N LEU A 69 9.00 -20.29 8.19
CA LEU A 69 9.36 -20.32 6.77
C LEU A 69 8.55 -19.29 5.98
N VAL A 70 7.25 -19.15 6.24
CA VAL A 70 6.40 -18.12 5.61
C VAL A 70 6.91 -16.72 5.95
N ARG A 71 7.23 -16.44 7.22
CA ARG A 71 7.85 -15.16 7.63
C ARG A 71 9.16 -14.90 6.88
N LYS A 72 10.03 -15.90 6.78
CA LYS A 72 11.31 -15.79 6.05
C LYS A 72 11.08 -15.52 4.56
N ARG A 73 10.11 -16.20 3.94
CA ARG A 73 9.72 -15.96 2.54
C ARG A 73 9.28 -14.51 2.33
N GLY A 74 8.36 -14.02 3.15
CA GLY A 74 7.88 -12.64 3.07
C GLY A 74 8.99 -11.60 3.26
N ALA A 75 9.93 -11.84 4.17
CA ALA A 75 11.09 -10.97 4.34
C ALA A 75 12.00 -10.94 3.09
N LEU A 76 12.22 -12.09 2.45
CA LEU A 76 13.02 -12.18 1.22
C LEU A 76 12.30 -11.54 0.01
N GLU A 77 10.99 -11.71 -0.11
CA GLU A 77 10.20 -11.03 -1.14
C GLU A 77 10.27 -9.50 -0.97
N SER A 78 10.17 -9.01 0.27
CA SER A 78 10.34 -7.58 0.58
C SER A 78 11.74 -7.08 0.23
N TYR A 79 12.79 -7.86 0.54
CA TYR A 79 14.17 -7.57 0.15
C TYR A 79 14.29 -7.40 -1.37
N ILE A 80 13.79 -8.36 -2.15
CA ILE A 80 13.79 -8.27 -3.61
C ILE A 80 13.08 -7.00 -4.08
N LYS A 81 11.89 -6.69 -3.55
CA LYS A 81 11.12 -5.51 -3.95
C LYS A 81 11.87 -4.21 -3.70
N ILE A 82 12.53 -4.06 -2.54
CA ILE A 82 13.33 -2.87 -2.22
C ILE A 82 14.48 -2.73 -3.21
N HIS A 83 15.18 -3.81 -3.53
CA HIS A 83 16.28 -3.76 -4.49
C HIS A 83 15.81 -3.51 -5.93
N LEU A 84 14.69 -4.09 -6.36
CA LEU A 84 14.09 -3.80 -7.67
C LEU A 84 13.65 -2.33 -7.78
N SER A 85 13.23 -1.71 -6.68
CA SER A 85 12.90 -0.27 -6.68
C SER A 85 14.09 0.62 -7.01
N LEU A 86 15.34 0.15 -6.82
CA LEU A 86 16.54 0.88 -7.22
C LEU A 86 16.71 0.91 -8.75
N PHE A 87 16.21 -0.11 -9.44
CA PHE A 87 16.19 -0.21 -10.89
C PHE A 87 14.92 0.35 -11.52
N ALA A 88 14.02 0.94 -10.71
CA ALA A 88 12.81 1.56 -11.24
C ALA A 88 13.20 2.63 -12.28
N PRO A 89 12.60 2.61 -13.49
CA PRO A 89 12.97 3.53 -14.59
C PRO A 89 12.99 5.00 -14.17
N ILE A 90 12.11 5.37 -13.24
CA ILE A 90 12.00 6.72 -12.69
C ILE A 90 13.28 7.23 -12.00
N ARG A 91 14.17 6.32 -11.57
CA ARG A 91 15.47 6.63 -10.96
C ARG A 91 16.59 6.76 -12.00
N SER A 92 16.38 6.25 -13.22
CA SER A 92 17.33 6.35 -14.34
C SER A 92 16.94 7.41 -15.37
N LEU A 93 15.70 7.90 -15.38
CA LEU A 93 15.28 8.97 -16.29
C LEU A 93 16.14 10.23 -16.10
N PRO A 94 16.67 10.84 -17.16
CA PRO A 94 17.34 12.15 -17.08
C PRO A 94 16.43 13.24 -16.47
N ALA A 95 17.04 14.30 -15.94
CA ALA A 95 16.30 15.38 -15.29
C ALA A 95 15.40 16.14 -16.28
N GLU A 96 15.81 16.21 -17.53
CA GLU A 96 15.11 16.83 -18.65
C GLU A 96 13.79 16.09 -18.92
N ILE A 97 13.84 14.76 -18.99
CA ILE A 97 12.65 13.92 -19.22
C ILE A 97 11.69 13.99 -18.03
N LEU A 98 12.22 13.99 -16.80
CA LEU A 98 11.39 14.18 -15.61
C LEU A 98 10.71 15.55 -15.60
N SER A 99 11.42 16.61 -16.00
CA SER A 99 10.87 17.96 -16.12
C SER A 99 9.75 18.02 -17.16
N GLU A 100 9.94 17.38 -18.31
CA GLU A 100 8.93 17.32 -19.37
C GLU A 100 7.66 16.60 -18.90
N ILE A 101 7.81 15.47 -18.19
CA ILE A 101 6.69 14.76 -17.57
C ILE A 101 5.95 15.68 -16.58
N PHE A 102 6.69 16.43 -15.76
CA PHE A 102 6.08 17.34 -14.77
C PHE A 102 5.27 18.45 -15.45
N LEU A 103 5.74 19.00 -16.56
CA LEU A 103 5.04 20.04 -17.31
C LEU A 103 3.74 19.50 -17.95
N HIS A 104 3.77 18.29 -18.49
CA HIS A 104 2.56 17.64 -19.02
C HIS A 104 1.51 17.36 -17.92
N LEU A 105 1.94 17.04 -16.70
CA LEU A 105 1.02 16.87 -15.56
C LEU A 105 0.37 18.19 -15.15
N GLU A 106 1.09 19.30 -15.26
CA GLU A 106 0.55 20.64 -15.02
C GLU A 106 -0.53 21.00 -16.04
N GLU A 107 -0.27 20.80 -17.33
CA GLU A 107 -1.23 21.09 -18.41
C GLU A 107 -2.54 20.29 -18.26
N MET A 108 -2.47 19.01 -17.89
CA MET A 108 -3.66 18.17 -17.66
C MET A 108 -4.48 18.58 -16.43
N THR A 109 -3.86 19.18 -15.42
CA THR A 109 -4.55 19.60 -14.18
C THR A 109 -5.10 21.02 -14.26
N THR A 110 -4.63 21.82 -15.22
CA THR A 110 -5.36 23.03 -15.60
C THR A 110 -6.64 22.62 -16.33
N PRO A 111 -7.84 23.04 -15.91
CA PRO A 111 -9.05 22.71 -16.63
C PRO A 111 -8.96 23.35 -18.02
N SER A 112 -8.61 22.52 -19.00
CA SER A 112 -8.77 22.81 -20.40
C SER A 112 -10.19 23.29 -20.60
N THR A 113 -10.31 24.41 -21.32
CA THR A 113 -11.56 25.05 -21.69
C THR A 113 -12.39 24.08 -22.56
N THR A 114 -13.13 23.18 -21.93
CA THR A 114 -14.19 22.38 -22.57
C THR A 114 -15.49 22.61 -21.79
N PRO A 115 -16.52 23.22 -22.39
CA PRO A 115 -17.78 23.52 -21.72
C PRO A 115 -18.71 22.29 -21.72
N SER A 116 -18.26 21.18 -21.15
CA SER A 116 -19.15 20.05 -20.86
C SER A 116 -18.52 19.08 -19.88
N GLU A 117 -19.38 18.60 -19.00
CA GLU A 117 -19.17 17.56 -17.99
C GLU A 117 -18.55 18.03 -16.68
N THR A 118 -19.44 18.69 -15.91
CA THR A 118 -19.65 18.56 -14.46
C THR A 118 -18.66 17.66 -13.70
N ILE A 119 -17.49 18.19 -13.40
CA ILE A 119 -16.87 17.98 -12.09
C ILE A 119 -17.39 19.11 -11.23
N GLU A 120 -18.19 18.78 -10.23
CA GLU A 120 -18.78 19.69 -9.25
C GLU A 120 -17.66 20.39 -8.46
N TRP A 121 -17.12 21.46 -9.06
CA TRP A 121 -16.25 22.42 -8.43
C TRP A 121 -17.09 23.16 -7.39
N THR A 122 -16.95 22.74 -6.14
CA THR A 122 -17.57 23.41 -5.00
C THR A 122 -17.19 24.90 -5.00
N CYS A 123 -18.22 25.73 -4.85
CA CYS A 123 -18.19 27.19 -4.82
C CYS A 123 -17.02 27.72 -3.96
N GLY A 124 -15.99 28.32 -4.60
CA GLY A 124 -14.87 28.99 -3.92
C GLY A 124 -13.46 28.49 -4.24
N SER A 125 -12.99 28.56 -5.49
CA SER A 125 -11.58 28.23 -5.82
C SER A 125 -11.00 29.27 -6.76
N PRO A 126 -9.92 29.97 -6.34
CA PRO A 126 -8.57 29.55 -6.77
C PRO A 126 -7.65 28.96 -5.69
N ARG A 127 -7.69 27.64 -5.48
CA ARG A 127 -6.64 26.97 -4.70
C ARG A 127 -5.38 26.87 -5.56
N LEU A 128 -4.29 27.47 -5.08
CA LEU A 128 -2.93 27.41 -5.64
C LEU A 128 -2.64 26.10 -6.34
N ASN A 129 -2.12 26.15 -7.58
CA ASN A 129 -1.66 24.96 -8.30
C ASN A 129 -0.66 24.22 -7.40
N LYS A 130 -1.06 23.11 -6.76
CA LYS A 130 -0.19 22.41 -5.80
C LYS A 130 0.77 21.45 -6.49
N THR A 131 0.73 21.33 -7.81
CA THR A 131 1.44 20.31 -8.57
C THR A 131 2.94 20.28 -8.28
N PRO A 132 3.69 21.41 -8.30
CA PRO A 132 5.12 21.41 -7.97
C PRO A 132 5.42 20.97 -6.53
N LEU A 133 4.53 21.30 -5.59
CA LEU A 133 4.65 20.87 -4.19
C LEU A 133 4.34 19.37 -4.03
N LEU A 134 3.35 18.85 -4.75
CA LEU A 134 3.01 17.43 -4.75
C LEU A 134 4.15 16.59 -5.35
N LEU A 135 4.71 17.04 -6.47
CA LEU A 135 5.88 16.42 -7.09
C LEU A 135 7.08 16.41 -6.13
N GLY A 136 7.28 17.53 -5.42
CA GLY A 136 8.29 17.65 -4.38
C GLY A 136 8.12 16.71 -3.19
N ASN A 137 6.95 16.11 -2.97
CA ASN A 137 6.71 15.16 -1.87
C ASN A 137 7.03 13.71 -2.23
N VAL A 138 7.25 13.39 -3.50
CA VAL A 138 7.49 12.00 -3.95
C VAL A 138 8.87 11.50 -3.51
N CYS A 139 9.94 12.23 -3.85
CA CYS A 139 11.30 11.93 -3.39
C CYS A 139 12.21 13.17 -3.49
N SER A 140 13.41 13.09 -2.89
CA SER A 140 14.40 14.18 -2.93
C SER A 140 14.83 14.56 -4.35
N ARG A 141 14.95 13.58 -5.25
CA ARG A 141 15.28 13.80 -6.67
C ARG A 141 14.19 14.59 -7.37
N TRP A 142 12.92 14.19 -7.22
CA TRP A 142 11.77 14.88 -7.81
C TRP A 142 11.65 16.31 -7.29
N ARG A 143 11.88 16.52 -6.00
CA ARG A 143 11.95 17.86 -5.42
C ARG A 143 13.06 18.71 -6.06
N THR A 144 14.25 18.14 -6.23
CA THR A 144 15.38 18.85 -6.85
C THR A 144 15.05 19.25 -8.29
N VAL A 145 14.53 18.30 -9.08
CA VAL A 145 14.12 18.55 -10.47
C VAL A 145 13.00 19.59 -10.53
N ALA A 146 11.96 19.46 -9.71
CA ALA A 146 10.85 20.42 -9.69
C ALA A 146 11.32 21.84 -9.32
N LEU A 147 12.26 21.98 -8.38
CA LEU A 147 12.85 23.29 -8.02
C LEU A 147 13.77 23.85 -9.11
N SER A 148 14.43 23.01 -9.91
CA SER A 148 15.31 23.42 -11.00
C SER A 148 14.59 23.70 -12.32
N THR A 149 13.26 23.57 -12.35
CA THR A 149 12.46 23.73 -13.57
C THR A 149 11.53 24.93 -13.40
N PRO A 150 11.97 26.15 -13.78
CA PRO A 150 11.25 27.39 -13.48
C PRO A 150 9.87 27.47 -14.16
N SER A 151 9.69 26.83 -15.31
CA SER A 151 8.41 26.78 -16.02
C SER A 151 7.28 26.17 -15.20
N LEU A 152 7.56 25.22 -14.30
CA LEU A 152 6.59 24.64 -13.37
C LEU A 152 6.04 25.64 -12.34
N TRP A 153 6.78 26.72 -12.10
CA TRP A 153 6.41 27.77 -11.14
C TRP A 153 5.81 28.99 -11.84
N ALA A 154 5.82 29.01 -13.17
CA ALA A 154 5.38 30.15 -13.96
C ALA A 154 3.85 30.23 -14.10
N SER A 155 3.13 29.13 -13.87
CA SER A 155 1.66 29.06 -13.99
C SER A 155 0.99 28.71 -12.66
N PHE A 156 0.25 29.67 -12.08
CA PHE A 156 -0.50 29.42 -10.85
C PHE A 156 -1.74 30.30 -10.69
N ALA A 157 -2.72 29.79 -9.93
CA ALA A 157 -3.92 30.51 -9.56
C ALA A 157 -3.92 30.86 -8.08
N LEU A 158 -4.30 32.08 -7.68
CA LEU A 158 -4.30 32.52 -6.29
C LEU A 158 -5.67 33.07 -5.88
N THR A 159 -6.22 32.53 -4.78
CA THR A 159 -7.35 33.16 -4.08
C THR A 159 -6.86 34.20 -3.11
N ILE A 160 -7.40 35.40 -3.24
CA ILE A 160 -7.21 36.47 -2.29
C ILE A 160 -8.40 36.46 -1.33
N GLU A 161 -8.15 35.98 -0.11
CA GLU A 161 -9.07 36.04 1.04
C GLU A 161 -8.47 36.96 2.10
N SER A 162 -9.28 37.85 2.69
CA SER A 162 -8.81 38.83 3.68
C SER A 162 -8.10 38.16 4.86
N ASP A 163 -8.61 37.01 5.31
CA ASP A 163 -8.08 36.26 6.46
C ASP A 163 -6.77 35.51 6.16
N HIS A 164 -6.40 35.41 4.89
CA HIS A 164 -5.25 34.62 4.42
C HIS A 164 -4.29 35.40 3.52
N LEU A 165 -4.47 36.72 3.41
CA LEU A 165 -3.71 37.58 2.50
C LEU A 165 -2.20 37.42 2.67
N GLU A 166 -1.68 37.47 3.90
CA GLU A 166 -0.24 37.32 4.18
C GLU A 166 0.34 35.98 3.72
N ARG A 167 -0.43 34.88 3.85
CA ARG A 167 0.02 33.56 3.40
C ARG A 167 -0.03 33.47 1.88
N SER A 168 -1.07 34.01 1.27
CA SER A 168 -1.25 34.05 -0.17
C SER A 168 -0.15 34.88 -0.85
N THR A 169 0.23 36.03 -0.26
CA THR A 169 1.34 36.85 -0.75
C THR A 169 2.68 36.14 -0.60
N ALA A 170 2.98 35.56 0.58
CA ALA A 170 4.22 34.81 0.78
C ALA A 170 4.36 33.62 -0.18
N LEU A 171 3.25 32.93 -0.47
CA LEU A 171 3.23 31.85 -1.47
C LEU A 171 3.46 32.41 -2.88
N ALA A 172 2.77 33.47 -3.28
CA ALA A 172 2.97 34.09 -4.58
C ALA A 172 4.41 34.55 -4.79
N GLU A 173 5.01 35.20 -3.79
CA GLU A 173 6.42 35.62 -3.81
C GLU A 173 7.36 34.42 -3.99
N MET A 174 7.13 33.33 -3.27
CA MET A 174 7.91 32.10 -3.41
C MET A 174 7.78 31.51 -4.82
N TRP A 175 6.59 31.51 -5.41
CA TRP A 175 6.36 31.01 -6.76
C TRP A 175 7.04 31.88 -7.81
N LEU A 176 6.89 33.21 -7.71
CA LEU A 176 7.54 34.18 -8.59
C LEU A 176 9.07 34.07 -8.53
N ALA A 177 9.64 33.96 -7.32
CA ALA A 177 11.07 33.79 -7.14
C ALA A 177 11.61 32.51 -7.82
N ARG A 178 10.79 31.45 -7.89
CA ARG A 178 11.15 30.18 -8.53
C ARG A 178 10.90 30.14 -10.03
N ALA A 179 9.92 30.91 -10.52
CA ALA A 179 9.64 31.06 -11.95
C ALA A 179 10.75 31.79 -12.71
N GLY A 180 11.52 32.62 -12.00
CA GLY A 180 12.66 33.34 -12.58
C GLY A 180 12.24 34.24 -13.74
N VAL A 181 12.78 33.97 -14.92
CA VAL A 181 12.51 34.76 -16.15
C VAL A 181 11.46 34.12 -17.08
N CYS A 182 10.79 33.05 -16.65
CA CYS A 182 9.79 32.39 -17.47
C CYS A 182 8.53 33.27 -17.68
N PRO A 183 7.86 33.18 -18.85
CA PRO A 183 6.57 33.84 -19.08
C PRO A 183 5.54 33.40 -18.02
N LEU A 184 4.98 34.37 -17.29
CA LEU A 184 4.08 34.11 -16.18
C LEU A 184 2.62 34.02 -16.63
N SER A 185 1.91 33.02 -16.13
CA SER A 185 0.46 32.85 -16.25
C SER A 185 -0.16 32.84 -14.87
N ILE A 186 -0.73 33.97 -14.45
CA ILE A 186 -1.27 34.15 -13.10
C ILE A 186 -2.79 34.37 -13.18
N SER A 187 -3.55 33.53 -12.49
CA SER A 187 -5.01 33.67 -12.38
C SER A 187 -5.38 34.10 -10.96
N LEU A 188 -5.93 35.30 -10.80
CA LEU A 188 -6.38 35.80 -9.50
C LEU A 188 -7.89 35.64 -9.36
N GLY A 189 -8.33 35.13 -8.22
CA GLY A 189 -9.74 35.15 -7.84
C GLY A 189 -9.93 35.65 -6.41
N THR A 190 -11.14 36.09 -6.10
CA THR A 190 -11.52 36.60 -4.79
C THR A 190 -12.70 35.80 -4.28
N VAL A 191 -12.75 35.51 -2.98
CA VAL A 191 -13.99 34.99 -2.37
C VAL A 191 -14.88 36.18 -2.09
N SER A 192 -15.67 36.55 -3.10
CA SER A 192 -16.78 37.46 -2.93
C SER A 192 -17.93 36.71 -2.24
N ASN A 193 -18.26 37.07 -1.00
CA ASN A 193 -19.53 36.65 -0.37
C ASN A 193 -20.77 37.33 -1.02
N TYR A 194 -20.60 38.03 -2.15
CA TYR A 194 -21.71 38.53 -2.95
C TYR A 194 -21.93 37.64 -4.16
N ASN A 195 -23.19 37.25 -4.32
CA ASN A 195 -23.74 36.40 -5.37
C ASN A 195 -23.67 37.09 -6.74
N SER A 196 -22.45 37.27 -7.27
CA SER A 196 -22.23 37.91 -8.56
C SER A 196 -21.12 37.19 -9.30
N SER A 197 -21.54 36.49 -10.35
CA SER A 197 -20.71 35.94 -11.42
C SER A 197 -19.58 36.91 -11.79
N MET A 198 -18.33 36.55 -11.45
CA MET A 198 -17.15 37.25 -11.96
C MET A 198 -16.58 36.50 -13.15
N ARG A 199 -16.46 37.22 -14.28
CA ARG A 199 -15.72 36.79 -15.47
C ARG A 199 -14.22 37.09 -15.29
N PRO A 200 -13.32 36.30 -15.91
CA PRO A 200 -11.88 36.48 -15.76
C PRO A 200 -11.45 37.86 -16.30
N PHE A 201 -10.75 38.63 -15.47
CA PHE A 201 -10.50 40.05 -15.74
C PHE A 201 -9.28 40.32 -16.62
N ILE A 202 -8.29 39.41 -16.73
CA ILE A 202 -7.14 39.59 -17.62
C ILE A 202 -6.63 38.23 -18.11
N ARG A 203 -6.66 37.99 -19.43
CA ARG A 203 -5.80 36.99 -20.09
C ARG A 203 -4.58 37.74 -20.61
N LEU A 204 -3.41 37.53 -20.00
CA LEU A 204 -2.14 37.87 -20.66
C LEU A 204 -1.85 36.76 -21.66
N VAL A 205 -2.03 37.07 -22.93
CA VAL A 205 -1.68 36.18 -24.05
C VAL A 205 -0.17 36.23 -24.21
N PRO A 206 0.56 35.10 -24.16
CA PRO A 206 1.97 35.09 -24.54
C PRO A 206 2.06 35.27 -26.07
N CYS A 207 2.99 36.14 -26.49
CA CYS A 207 3.40 36.26 -27.90
C CYS A 207 4.06 34.98 -28.41
#